data_AF-A0A7L8V738-F1
#
_entry.id   AF-A0A7L8V738-F1
#
_cell.length_a   1.000
_cell.length_b   1.000
_cell.length_c   1.000
_cell.angle_alpha   90.00
_cell.angle_beta   90.00
_cell.angle_gamma   90.00
#
_symmetry.space_group_name_H-M   'P 1'
#
loop_
_entity.id
_entity.type
_entity.pdbx_description
1 polymer ?
#
loop_
_entity_poly.entity_id
_entity_poly.type
_entity_poly.pdbx_seq_one_letter_code
_entity_poly.pdbx_strand_id
1 'polypeptide(L)'
;MIEIYALTGVSLFVLGLVGVILRDNLVQKLVSFNIFTSGIFLVFITLTTTQTQNDSISTALVLTGLVVTLGATSFGLMLIRAYYKDKQ
;
A
#
# COMPACT_ATOMS: atom_id res chain seq x y z
N MET A 1 -16.04 -10.81 -11.92
CA MET A 1 -14.87 -11.11 -11.05
C MET A 1 -13.93 -9.91 -10.97
N ILE A 2 -13.38 -9.44 -12.10
CA ILE A 2 -12.47 -8.27 -12.18
C ILE A 2 -13.05 -7.01 -11.53
N GLU A 3 -14.33 -6.70 -11.75
CA GLU A 3 -14.99 -5.53 -11.16
C GLU A 3 -14.98 -5.54 -9.62
N ILE A 4 -15.13 -6.72 -9.00
CA ILE A 4 -15.09 -6.87 -7.53
C ILE A 4 -13.68 -6.54 -7.03
N TYR A 5 -12.64 -7.00 -7.73
CA TYR A 5 -11.27 -6.66 -7.38
C TYR A 5 -11.01 -5.16 -7.54
N ALA A 6 -11.45 -4.53 -8.63
CA ALA A 6 -11.31 -3.08 -8.82
C ALA A 6 -12.01 -2.28 -7.70
N LEU A 7 -13.27 -2.60 -7.40
CA LEU A 7 -14.03 -1.99 -6.31
C LEU A 7 -13.37 -2.19 -4.94
N THR A 8 -12.83 -3.38 -4.69
CA THR A 8 -12.11 -3.69 -3.45
C THR A 8 -10.82 -2.89 -3.35
N GLY A 9 -10.04 -2.80 -4.44
CA GLY A 9 -8.81 -2.03 -4.49
C GLY A 9 -9.04 -0.53 -4.24
N VAL A 10 -10.08 0.04 -4.87
CA VAL A 10 -10.49 1.42 -4.63
C VAL A 10 -10.97 1.63 -3.20
N SER A 11 -11.74 0.69 -2.64
CA SER A 11 -12.19 0.76 -1.25
C SER A 11 -11.02 0.74 -0.26
N LEU A 12 -10.05 -0.16 -0.48
CA LEU A 12 -8.83 -0.24 0.33
C LEU A 12 -7.98 1.03 0.20
N PHE A 13 -7.86 1.60 -1.00
CA PHE A 13 -7.17 2.86 -1.24
C PHE A 13 -7.80 4.00 -0.42
N VAL A 14 -9.12 4.17 -0.50
CA VAL A 14 -9.84 5.22 0.23
C VAL A 14 -9.74 5.00 1.74
N LEU A 15 -9.98 3.79 2.24
CA LEU A 15 -9.90 3.46 3.67
C LEU A 15 -8.48 3.67 4.22
N GLY A 16 -7.47 3.26 3.46
CA GLY A 16 -6.07 3.49 3.81
C GLY A 16 -5.73 4.98 3.87
N LEU A 17 -6.14 5.76 2.86
CA LEU A 17 -5.91 7.21 2.80
C LEU A 17 -6.58 7.93 3.98
N VAL A 18 -7.83 7.61 4.26
CA VAL A 18 -8.58 8.12 5.43
C VAL A 18 -7.83 7.77 6.72
N GLY A 19 -7.37 6.52 6.87
CA GLY A 19 -6.60 6.11 8.02
C GLY A 19 -5.26 6.86 8.19
N VAL A 20 -4.59 7.21 7.09
CA VAL A 20 -3.34 7.98 7.12
C VAL A 20 -3.58 9.42 7.57
N ILE A 21 -4.71 10.01 7.17
CA ILE A 21 -5.04 11.41 7.49
C ILE A 21 -5.58 11.54 8.92
N LEU A 22 -6.48 10.65 9.36
CA LEU A 22 -7.19 10.78 10.65
C LEU A 22 -6.45 10.20 11.86
N ARG A 23 -5.42 9.38 11.70
CA ARG A 23 -4.74 8.73 12.84
C ARG A 23 -3.55 9.53 13.36
N ASP A 24 -3.57 9.84 14.65
CA ASP A 24 -2.49 10.55 15.35
C ASP A 24 -1.30 9.64 15.71
N ASN A 25 -1.56 8.35 15.93
CA ASN A 25 -0.52 7.38 16.29
C ASN A 25 0.34 7.02 15.08
N LEU A 26 1.66 7.24 15.17
CA LEU A 26 2.60 7.00 14.05
C LEU A 26 2.56 5.54 13.53
N VAL A 27 2.46 4.55 14.43
CA VAL A 27 2.37 3.13 14.04
C VAL A 27 1.07 2.86 13.29
N GLN A 28 -0.04 3.42 13.79
CA GLN A 28 -1.35 3.26 13.17
C GLN A 28 -1.41 3.93 11.79
N LYS A 29 -0.74 5.06 11.63
CA LYS A 29 -0.57 5.77 10.36
C LYS A 29 0.26 4.97 9.36
N LEU A 30 1.31 4.30 9.81
CA LEU A 30 2.12 3.40 8.99
C LEU A 30 1.32 2.17 8.51
N VAL A 31 0.47 1.60 9.36
CA VAL A 31 -0.44 0.50 8.97
C VAL A 31 -1.44 0.99 7.93
N SER A 32 -2.06 2.16 8.15
CA SER A 32 -2.98 2.75 7.17
C SER A 32 -2.32 3.04 5.83
N PHE A 33 -1.04 3.45 5.84
CA PHE A 33 -0.26 3.63 4.62
C PHE A 33 -0.02 2.31 3.86
N ASN A 34 0.19 1.19 4.58
CA ASN A 34 0.27 -0.13 3.95
C ASN A 34 -1.04 -0.55 3.30
N ILE A 35 -2.17 -0.31 3.98
CA ILE A 35 -3.50 -0.62 3.43
C ILE A 35 -3.75 0.21 2.17
N PHE A 36 -3.40 1.50 2.21
CA PHE A 36 -3.47 2.40 1.06
C PHE A 36 -2.66 1.86 -0.13
N THR A 37 -1.39 1.52 0.05
CA THR A 37 -0.55 1.00 -1.04
C THR A 37 -1.09 -0.32 -1.58
N SER A 38 -1.60 -1.19 -0.70
CA SER A 38 -2.14 -2.50 -1.10
C SER A 38 -3.35 -2.32 -2.03
N GLY A 39 -4.20 -1.32 -1.77
CA GLY A 39 -5.27 -0.91 -2.68
C GLY A 39 -4.75 -0.51 -4.06
N ILE A 40 -3.67 0.28 -4.13
CA ILE A 40 -3.03 0.69 -5.39
C ILE A 40 -2.55 -0.54 -6.18
N PHE A 41 -1.82 -1.45 -5.53
CA PHE A 41 -1.31 -2.66 -6.18
C PHE A 41 -2.42 -3.57 -6.67
N LEU A 42 -3.51 -3.70 -5.91
CA LEU A 42 -4.67 -4.50 -6.30
C LEU A 42 -5.36 -3.92 -7.54
N VAL A 43 -5.51 -2.59 -7.63
CA VAL A 43 -6.02 -1.91 -8.83
C VAL A 43 -5.09 -2.16 -10.03
N PHE A 44 -3.77 -2.03 -9.87
CA PHE A 44 -2.80 -2.28 -10.94
C PHE A 44 -2.84 -3.72 -11.47
N ILE A 45 -2.90 -4.72 -10.59
CA ILE A 45 -3.04 -6.14 -10.98
C ILE A 45 -4.34 -6.37 -11.74
N THR A 46 -5.43 -5.75 -11.28
CA THR A 46 -6.75 -5.87 -11.91
C THR A 46 -6.73 -5.32 -13.33
N LEU A 47 -6.10 -4.16 -13.55
CA LEU A 47 -5.91 -3.57 -14.89
C LEU A 47 -5.05 -4.46 -15.79
N THR A 48 -3.98 -5.04 -15.24
CA THR A 48 -3.10 -5.94 -16.00
C THR A 48 -3.83 -7.20 -16.49
N THR A 49 -4.77 -7.69 -15.69
CA THR A 49 -5.59 -8.88 -16.01
C THR A 49 -6.65 -8.61 -17.09
N THR A 50 -7.05 -7.34 -17.28
CA THR A 50 -8.03 -6.97 -18.32
C THR A 50 -7.45 -6.97 -19.73
N GLN A 51 -6.13 -6.88 -19.87
CA GLN A 51 -5.45 -6.91 -21.16
C GLN A 51 -5.35 -8.36 -21.64
N THR A 52 -5.78 -8.64 -22.88
CA THR A 52 -5.79 -10.00 -23.47
C THR A 52 -4.40 -10.62 -23.57
N GLN A 53 -3.36 -9.79 -23.46
CA GLN A 53 -1.98 -10.18 -23.29
C GLN A 53 -1.56 -9.69 -21.91
N ASN A 54 -1.23 -10.61 -21.00
CA ASN A 54 -0.82 -10.27 -19.64
C ASN A 54 0.40 -9.33 -19.72
N ASP A 55 0.21 -8.05 -19.40
CA ASP A 55 1.26 -7.06 -19.54
C ASP A 55 2.36 -7.31 -18.48
N SER A 56 3.42 -8.01 -18.91
CA SER A 56 4.57 -8.37 -18.06
C SER A 56 5.22 -7.14 -17.40
N ILE A 57 5.13 -5.97 -18.03
CA ILE A 57 5.67 -4.71 -17.52
C ILE A 57 4.92 -4.24 -16.26
N SER A 58 3.58 -4.20 -16.31
CA SER A 58 2.76 -3.81 -15.15
C SER A 58 2.91 -4.81 -14.01
N THR A 59 3.00 -6.11 -14.31
CA THR A 59 3.26 -7.15 -13.30
C THR A 59 4.62 -6.93 -12.61
N ALA A 60 5.68 -6.65 -13.38
CA ALA A 60 7.00 -6.35 -12.83
C ALA A 60 7.01 -5.06 -11.99
N LEU A 61 6.26 -4.02 -12.42
CA LEU A 61 6.10 -2.79 -11.66
C LEU A 61 5.45 -3.03 -10.30
N VAL A 62 4.42 -3.88 -10.23
CA VAL A 62 3.75 -4.22 -8.96
C VAL A 62 4.69 -4.98 -8.03
N LEU A 63 5.43 -5.97 -8.55
CA LEU A 63 6.38 -6.76 -7.73
C LEU A 63 7.50 -5.88 -7.16
N THR A 64 8.05 -4.96 -7.97
CA THR A 64 9.08 -4.02 -7.49
C THR A 64 8.51 -3.03 -6.48
N GLY A 65 7.31 -2.49 -6.73
CA GLY A 65 6.61 -1.62 -5.80
C GLY A 65 6.32 -2.28 -4.44
N LEU A 66 5.97 -3.57 -4.43
CA LEU A 66 5.76 -4.34 -3.20
C LEU A 66 7.04 -4.38 -2.36
N VAL A 67 8.19 -4.68 -2.97
CA VAL A 67 9.49 -4.71 -2.26
C VAL A 67 9.84 -3.32 -1.72
N VAL A 68 9.65 -2.26 -2.52
CA VAL A 68 9.89 -0.87 -2.09
C VAL A 68 9.00 -0.50 -0.90
N THR A 69 7.74 -0.91 -0.89
CA THR A 69 6.84 -0.62 0.23
C THR A 69 7.23 -1.39 1.50
N LEU A 70 7.66 -2.66 1.38
CA LEU A 70 8.20 -3.40 2.53
C LEU A 70 9.43 -2.71 3.13
N GLY A 71 10.30 -2.16 2.26
CA GLY A 71 11.43 -1.33 2.66
C GLY A 71 11.00 -0.05 3.37
N ALA A 72 10.05 0.70 2.81
CA ALA A 72 9.50 1.91 3.41
C ALA A 72 8.83 1.65 4.76
N THR A 73 8.17 0.50 4.92
CA THR A 73 7.54 0.08 6.18
C THR A 73 8.59 -0.22 7.25
N SER A 74 9.63 -0.96 6.88
CA SER A 74 10.75 -1.28 7.78
C SER A 74 11.49 0.00 8.21
N PHE A 75 11.73 0.89 7.25
CA PHE A 75 12.33 2.20 7.52
C PHE A 75 11.44 3.07 8.42
N GLY A 76 10.14 3.14 8.14
CA GLY A 76 9.19 3.88 8.96
C GLY A 76 9.11 3.35 10.39
N LEU A 77 9.09 2.02 10.59
CA LEU A 77 9.15 1.42 11.93
C LEU A 77 10.45 1.77 12.65
N MET A 78 11.60 1.73 11.96
CA MET A 78 12.88 2.12 12.53
C MET A 78 12.88 3.59 12.97
N LEU A 79 12.32 4.48 12.15
CA LEU A 79 12.23 5.91 12.48
C LEU A 79 11.29 6.15 13.67
N ILE A 80 10.14 5.48 13.71
CA ILE A 80 9.23 5.52 14.85
C ILE A 80 9.94 5.05 16.11
N ARG A 81 10.64 3.91 16.05
CA ARG A 81 11.41 3.38 17.19
C ARG A 81 12.48 4.37 17.66
N ALA A 82 13.21 4.99 16.73
CA ALA A 82 14.21 6.00 17.04
C ALA A 82 13.59 7.23 17.72
N TYR A 83 12.44 7.70 17.22
CA TYR A 83 11.70 8.82 17.79
C TYR A 83 11.22 8.55 19.22
N TYR A 84 10.71 7.35 19.51
CA TYR A 84 10.29 7.00 20.87
C TYR A 84 11.46 6.84 21.85
N LYS A 85 12.65 6.45 21.36
CA LYS A 85 13.86 6.33 22.18
C LYS A 85 14.42 7.69 22.60
N ASP A 86 14.28 8.71 21.77
CA ASP A 86 14.75 10.08 22.06
C ASP A 86 13.87 10.81 23.08
N LYS A 87 12.60 10.39 23.20
CA LYS A 87 11.62 10.94 24.16
C LYS A 87 11.61 10.23 25.53
N GLN A 88 12.41 9.19 25.73
CA GLN A 88 12.61 8.49 27.01
C GLN A 88 13.93 8.89 27.65
#